data_AF-A0A1R2CTH0-F1
#
_entry.id   AF-A0A1R2CTH0-F1
#
_cell.length_a   1.000
_cell.length_b   1.000
_cell.length_c   1.000
_cell.angle_alpha   90.00
_cell.angle_beta   90.00
_cell.angle_gamma   90.00
#
_symmetry.space_group_name_H-M   'P 1'
#
loop_
_entity.id
_entity.type
_entity.pdbx_description
1 polymer ?
#
loop_
_entity_poly.entity_id
_entity_poly.type
_entity_poly.pdbx_seq_one_letter_code
_entity_poly.pdbx_strand_id
1 'polypeptide(L)'
;MEEDLERALGEKGRELQVALEELRVKEFGYKVNELKSTLPSLGRCVICTLRLPCKHFSNVSEMPAAELPVKENFSVKAYTKNLDVSDIMPRLPNIEKKEFSIRYRGRDNKYSIPTQQRAVSLPNAQKLKLIEKIETYREEKIRKEIEKIQEMKEIEIRAKKEFQANEAKRLKHVIIQKDKLEKYKEDLRKRNEQLKMYFEEEAKRKRIEEEKHQKYIYMKKKELEEYYEKKKMMENISKQKVQDLEREVVNAKEH
;
A
#
# COMPACT_ATOMS: atom_id res chain seq x y z
N MET A 1 25.14 -5.94 51.26
CA MET A 1 26.27 -5.46 50.43
C MET A 1 26.11 -5.88 48.98
N GLU A 2 26.12 -7.17 48.62
CA GLU A 2 25.91 -7.60 47.22
C GLU A 2 24.45 -7.42 46.76
N GLU A 3 23.46 -7.81 47.58
CA GLU A 3 22.03 -7.65 47.27
C GLU A 3 21.59 -6.19 47.11
N ASP A 4 22.19 -5.28 47.90
CA ASP A 4 21.91 -3.84 47.81
C ASP A 4 22.46 -3.23 46.50
N LEU A 5 23.57 -3.77 46.02
CA LEU A 5 24.25 -3.34 44.79
C LEU A 5 23.48 -3.83 43.56
N GLU A 6 22.99 -5.07 43.57
CA GLU A 6 22.12 -5.59 42.52
C GLU A 6 20.79 -4.83 42.43
N ARG A 7 20.21 -4.47 43.58
CA ARG A 7 18.98 -3.67 43.62
C ARG A 7 19.19 -2.26 43.07
N ALA A 8 20.27 -1.59 43.47
CA ALA A 8 20.62 -0.26 42.97
C ALA A 8 20.91 -0.25 41.45
N LEU A 9 21.61 -1.28 40.95
CA LEU A 9 21.86 -1.45 39.51
C LEU A 9 20.56 -1.75 38.74
N GLY A 10 19.67 -2.55 39.31
CA GLY A 10 18.36 -2.84 38.72
C GLY A 10 17.43 -1.62 38.63
N GLU A 11 17.45 -0.74 39.64
CA GLU A 11 16.73 0.54 39.61
C GLU A 11 17.30 1.50 38.56
N LYS A 12 18.63 1.65 38.50
CA LYS A 12 19.30 2.48 37.48
C LYS A 12 19.09 1.95 36.06
N GLY A 13 19.05 0.63 35.89
CA GLY A 13 18.73 -0.01 34.61
C GLY A 13 17.32 0.33 34.13
N ARG A 14 16.34 0.34 35.03
CA ARG A 14 14.95 0.73 34.72
C ARG A 14 14.84 2.21 34.36
N GLU A 15 15.50 3.09 35.12
CA GLU A 15 15.55 4.52 34.81
C GLU A 15 16.15 4.79 33.43
N LEU A 16 17.25 4.11 33.08
CA LEU A 16 17.88 4.22 31.77
C LEU A 16 16.95 3.75 30.64
N GLN A 17 16.21 2.65 30.87
CA GLN A 17 15.27 2.14 29.88
C GLN A 17 14.14 3.14 29.63
N VAL A 18 13.56 3.72 30.69
CA VAL A 18 12.51 4.74 30.59
C VAL A 18 13.03 5.98 29.85
N ALA A 19 14.22 6.47 30.19
CA ALA A 19 14.83 7.62 29.52
C ALA A 19 15.08 7.35 28.02
N LEU A 20 15.52 6.14 27.65
CA LEU A 20 15.71 5.75 26.26
C LEU A 20 14.39 5.66 25.49
N GLU A 21 13.33 5.15 26.12
CA GLU A 21 11.99 5.10 25.52
C GLU A 21 11.43 6.50 25.30
N GLU A 22 11.56 7.41 26.27
CA GLU A 22 11.15 8.81 26.11
C GLU A 22 11.89 9.51 24.97
N LEU A 23 13.21 9.29 24.85
CA LEU A 23 14.00 9.83 23.75
C LEU A 23 13.54 9.31 22.39
N ARG A 24 13.22 8.01 22.30
CA ARG A 24 12.67 7.41 21.08
C ARG A 24 11.33 8.02 20.70
N VAL A 25 10.41 8.17 21.66
CA VAL A 25 9.09 8.77 21.43
C VAL A 25 9.23 10.22 20.92
N LYS A 26 10.13 11.01 21.52
CA LYS A 26 10.43 12.37 21.07
C LYS A 26 11.01 12.40 19.65
N GLU A 27 11.92 11.48 19.31
CA GLU A 27 12.48 11.36 17.96
C GLU A 27 11.40 10.99 16.92
N PHE A 28 10.52 10.04 17.24
CA PHE A 28 9.40 9.69 16.37
C PHE A 28 8.46 10.88 16.16
N GLY A 29 8.13 11.61 17.22
CA GLY A 29 7.33 12.83 17.14
C GLY A 29 7.95 13.87 16.21
N TYR A 30 9.27 14.10 16.33
CA TYR A 30 9.99 15.03 15.47
C TYR A 30 9.93 14.63 13.99
N LYS A 31 10.25 13.37 13.66
CA LYS A 31 10.20 12.86 12.27
C LYS A 31 8.81 12.91 11.67
N VAL A 32 7.77 12.65 12.47
CA VAL A 32 6.37 12.75 12.01
C VAL A 32 6.02 14.20 11.71
N ASN A 33 6.43 15.15 12.54
CA ASN A 33 6.18 16.57 12.31
C ASN A 33 6.95 17.09 11.08
N GLU A 34 8.20 16.66 10.91
CA GLU A 34 9.00 16.93 9.71
C GLU A 34 8.29 16.43 8.45
N LEU A 35 7.82 15.17 8.46
CA LEU A 35 7.05 14.62 7.34
C LEU A 35 5.78 15.44 7.07
N LYS A 36 5.00 15.77 8.10
CA LYS A 36 3.77 16.58 7.96
C LYS A 36 4.05 17.96 7.38
N SER A 37 5.19 18.57 7.70
CA SER A 37 5.58 19.87 7.13
C SER A 37 5.93 19.81 5.64
N THR A 38 6.47 18.68 5.16
CA THR A 38 6.86 18.50 3.75
C THR A 38 5.69 18.09 2.85
N LEU A 39 4.68 17.41 3.39
CA LEU A 39 3.55 16.88 2.60
C LEU A 39 2.76 17.94 1.79
N PRO A 40 2.43 19.13 2.33
CA PRO A 40 1.77 20.19 1.57
C PRO A 40 2.59 20.66 0.37
N SER A 41 3.92 20.77 0.50
CA SER A 41 4.82 21.15 -0.60
C SER A 41 4.82 20.13 -1.76
N LEU A 42 4.49 18.87 -1.46
CA LEU A 42 4.38 17.78 -2.43
C LEU A 42 2.95 17.61 -2.97
N GLY A 43 2.01 18.49 -2.61
CA GLY A 43 0.60 18.42 -3.02
C GLY A 43 -0.13 17.21 -2.42
N ARG A 44 0.29 16.75 -1.24
CA ARG A 44 -0.26 15.58 -0.54
C ARG A 44 -0.93 15.96 0.78
N CYS A 45 -1.96 15.21 1.14
CA CYS A 45 -2.71 15.40 2.36
C CYS A 45 -1.88 15.06 3.62
N VAL A 46 -1.89 15.93 4.64
CA VAL A 46 -1.18 15.74 5.93
C VAL A 46 -1.81 14.64 6.78
N ILE A 47 -3.09 14.34 6.57
CA ILE A 47 -3.83 13.32 7.33
C ILE A 47 -3.69 11.94 6.67
N CYS A 48 -3.97 11.83 5.36
CA CYS A 48 -3.99 10.53 4.67
C CYS A 48 -2.86 10.30 3.66
N THR A 49 -1.94 11.26 3.46
CA THR A 49 -0.77 11.17 2.55
C THR A 49 -1.07 10.98 1.05
N LEU A 50 -2.35 10.94 0.66
CA LEU A 50 -2.80 10.87 -0.73
C LEU A 50 -2.64 12.22 -1.45
N ARG A 51 -2.52 12.18 -2.79
CA ARG A 51 -2.55 13.39 -3.63
C ARG A 51 -3.91 14.07 -3.54
N LEU A 52 -3.92 15.41 -3.57
CA LEU A 52 -5.16 16.20 -3.60
C LEU A 52 -5.82 16.16 -5.00
N PRO A 53 -7.16 16.28 -5.09
CA PRO A 53 -8.11 16.39 -3.98
C PRO A 53 -8.34 15.04 -3.27
N CYS A 54 -8.52 15.07 -1.95
CA CYS A 54 -8.83 13.87 -1.16
C CYS A 54 -10.01 14.13 -0.21
N LYS A 55 -10.46 13.10 0.54
CA LYS A 55 -11.59 13.22 1.48
C LYS A 55 -11.42 14.35 2.52
N HIS A 56 -10.19 14.74 2.84
CA HIS A 56 -9.91 15.72 3.90
C HIS A 56 -9.78 17.15 3.40
N PHE A 57 -9.13 17.34 2.24
CA PHE A 57 -8.84 18.65 1.69
C PHE A 57 -9.01 18.63 0.17
N SER A 58 -9.58 19.71 -0.37
CA SER A 58 -9.71 19.88 -1.82
C SER A 58 -8.48 20.57 -2.38
N ASN A 59 -7.94 21.53 -1.65
CA ASN A 59 -6.80 22.36 -2.05
C ASN A 59 -5.71 22.43 -0.97
N VAL A 60 -4.47 22.75 -1.38
CA VAL A 60 -3.32 22.87 -0.46
C VAL A 60 -3.51 24.03 0.53
N SER A 61 -4.21 25.10 0.13
CA SER A 61 -4.41 26.30 0.97
C SER A 61 -5.35 26.10 2.16
N GLU A 62 -6.17 25.04 2.14
CA GLU A 62 -7.09 24.69 3.24
C GLU A 62 -6.38 23.89 4.34
N MET A 63 -5.14 23.48 4.10
CA MET A 63 -4.37 22.66 5.03
C MET A 63 -3.80 23.52 6.16
N PRO A 64 -3.82 23.03 7.41
CA PRO A 64 -3.20 23.74 8.52
C PRO A 64 -1.71 23.94 8.23
N ALA A 65 -1.25 25.18 8.36
CA ALA A 65 0.17 25.50 8.25
C ALA A 65 0.90 24.71 9.34
N ALA A 66 1.80 23.82 8.93
CA ALA A 66 2.62 23.09 9.87
C ALA A 66 3.54 24.09 10.59
N GLU A 67 3.50 24.10 11.91
CA GLU A 67 4.47 24.81 12.72
C GLU A 67 5.86 24.32 12.30
N LEU A 68 6.70 25.24 11.84
CA LEU A 68 8.08 24.93 11.47
C LEU A 68 8.77 24.41 12.73
N PRO A 69 9.28 23.16 12.72
CA PRO A 69 10.10 22.71 13.83
C PRO A 69 11.30 23.66 13.93
N VAL A 70 11.42 24.35 15.07
CA VAL A 70 12.62 25.12 15.40
C VAL A 70 13.81 24.21 15.15
N LYS A 71 14.77 24.66 14.33
CA LYS A 71 15.98 23.91 13.96
C LYS A 71 16.92 23.74 15.16
N GLU A 72 16.45 23.10 16.22
CA GLU A 72 17.32 22.39 17.12
C GLU A 72 17.46 20.99 16.55
N ASN A 73 18.66 20.67 16.10
CA ASN A 73 19.02 19.35 15.57
C ASN A 73 18.90 18.31 16.70
N PHE A 74 17.67 17.89 17.03
CA PHE A 74 17.43 16.88 18.04
C PHE A 74 17.87 15.53 17.48
N SER A 75 19.14 15.20 17.69
CA SER A 75 19.72 13.92 17.35
C SER A 75 20.08 13.19 18.63
N VAL A 76 19.49 12.01 18.84
CA VAL A 76 19.85 11.12 19.95
C VAL A 76 21.36 10.78 19.91
N LYS A 77 21.97 10.73 18.71
CA LYS A 77 23.42 10.55 18.54
C LYS A 77 24.26 11.73 19.04
N ALA A 78 23.69 12.94 19.10
CA ALA A 78 24.37 14.11 19.66
C ALA A 78 24.30 14.09 21.20
N TYR A 79 23.17 13.66 21.77
CA TYR A 79 22.99 13.54 23.22
C TYR A 79 23.80 12.39 23.84
N THR A 80 23.95 11.26 23.14
CA THR A 80 24.72 10.12 23.66
C THR A 80 26.23 10.22 23.46
N LYS A 81 26.72 11.17 22.64
CA LYS A 81 28.16 11.40 22.43
C LYS A 81 28.88 12.00 23.63
N ASN A 82 28.16 12.62 24.56
CA ASN A 82 28.73 13.28 25.75
C ASN A 82 28.43 12.53 27.06
N LEU A 83 27.84 11.33 27.00
CA LEU A 83 27.68 10.50 28.19
C LEU A 83 29.01 9.76 28.44
N ASP A 84 29.83 10.31 29.33
CA ASP A 84 31.01 9.64 29.86
C ASP A 84 30.54 8.46 30.72
N VAL A 85 30.90 7.25 30.30
CA VAL A 85 30.55 5.99 30.98
C VAL A 85 31.02 5.99 32.45
N SER A 86 32.00 6.83 32.76
CA SER A 86 32.58 7.05 34.09
C SER A 86 31.62 7.69 35.10
N ASP A 87 30.61 8.45 34.65
CA ASP A 87 29.61 9.07 35.54
C ASP A 87 28.48 8.11 35.94
N ILE A 88 28.33 7.01 35.20
CA ILE A 88 27.26 6.02 35.40
C ILE A 88 27.77 4.82 36.22
N MET A 89 29.08 4.57 36.24
CA MET A 89 29.66 3.51 37.05
C MET A 89 29.88 3.96 38.50
N PRO A 90 29.50 3.14 39.50
CA PRO A 90 29.82 3.43 40.88
C PRO A 90 31.35 3.49 41.06
N ARG A 91 31.85 4.57 41.66
CA ARG A 91 33.27 4.74 41.97
C ARG A 91 33.70 3.61 42.93
N LEU A 92 34.56 2.73 42.45
CA LEU A 92 35.16 1.69 43.29
C LEU A 92 36.00 2.35 44.40
N PRO A 93 35.92 1.86 45.64
CA PRO A 93 36.69 2.44 46.75
C PRO A 93 38.18 2.35 46.45
N ASN A 94 38.88 3.49 46.57
CA ASN A 94 40.33 3.54 46.46
C ASN A 94 40.95 2.56 47.47
N ILE A 95 41.69 1.57 46.97
CA ILE A 95 42.42 0.62 47.79
C ILE A 95 43.59 1.37 48.41
N GLU A 96 43.37 1.97 49.58
CA GLU A 96 44.44 2.54 50.37
C GLU A 96 45.41 1.42 50.78
N LYS A 97 46.71 1.67 50.56
CA LYS A 97 47.78 0.75 50.96
C LYS A 97 47.73 0.64 52.49
N LYS A 98 47.33 -0.53 53.01
CA LYS A 98 47.36 -0.82 54.44
C LYS A 98 48.81 -0.91 54.90
N GLU A 99 49.34 0.19 55.40
CA GLU A 99 50.58 0.21 56.19
C GLU A 99 50.22 -0.08 57.65
N PHE A 100 50.98 -0.98 58.28
CA PHE A 100 50.87 -1.18 59.73
C PHE A 100 52.23 -0.93 60.37
N SER A 101 52.22 -0.17 61.46
CA SER A 101 53.40 0.16 62.26
C SER A 101 53.44 -0.73 63.49
N ILE A 102 54.58 -1.35 63.77
CA ILE A 102 54.80 -2.11 65.00
C ILE A 102 55.92 -1.41 65.79
N ARG A 103 55.64 -1.07 67.05
CA ARG A 103 56.64 -0.55 68.00
C ARG A 103 57.39 -1.69 68.65
N TYR A 104 58.72 -1.70 68.50
CA TYR A 104 59.58 -2.58 69.26
C TYR A 104 60.82 -1.82 69.75
N ARG A 105 61.08 -1.87 71.07
CA ARG A 105 62.21 -1.19 71.75
C ARG A 105 62.37 0.30 71.39
N GLY A 106 61.27 1.04 71.36
CA GLY A 106 61.29 2.49 71.17
C GLY A 106 61.58 2.99 69.76
N ARG A 107 61.62 2.10 68.75
CA ARG A 107 61.69 2.50 67.33
C ARG A 107 60.39 2.16 66.60
N ASP A 108 59.90 3.10 65.81
CA ASP A 108 58.74 2.95 64.92
C ASP A 108 59.23 2.39 63.57
N ASN A 109 59.02 1.09 63.34
CA ASN A 109 59.31 0.48 62.04
C ASN A 109 58.01 0.38 61.23
N LYS A 110 57.97 1.07 60.08
CA LYS A 110 56.87 1.00 59.11
C LYS A 110 57.16 -0.11 58.10
N TYR A 111 56.24 -1.05 57.95
CA TYR A 111 56.33 -2.13 56.97
C TYR A 111 55.32 -1.91 55.85
N SER A 112 55.81 -1.84 54.61
CA SER A 112 54.99 -1.87 53.39
C SER A 112 55.11 -3.24 52.75
N ILE A 113 53.99 -3.93 52.51
CA ILE A 113 54.00 -5.21 51.79
C ILE A 113 54.20 -4.91 50.29
N PRO A 114 55.30 -5.36 49.65
CA PRO A 114 55.51 -5.17 48.22
C PRO A 114 54.49 -6.00 47.42
N THR A 115 53.80 -5.37 46.48
CA THR A 115 52.74 -6.00 45.66
C THR A 115 53.27 -7.03 44.66
N GLN A 116 54.59 -7.21 44.55
CA GLN A 116 55.24 -7.94 43.44
C GLN A 116 55.65 -9.39 43.74
N GLN A 117 55.31 -9.96 44.91
CA GLN A 117 55.58 -11.38 45.19
C GLN A 117 54.31 -12.14 45.55
N ARG A 118 53.31 -12.15 44.66
CA ARG A 118 52.45 -13.32 44.55
C ARG A 118 53.19 -14.35 43.71
N ALA A 119 54.01 -15.16 44.38
CA ALA A 119 54.56 -16.37 43.80
C ALA A 119 53.40 -17.16 43.15
N VAL A 120 53.55 -17.47 41.86
CA VAL A 120 52.66 -18.37 41.12
C VAL A 120 52.86 -19.76 41.72
N SER A 121 52.14 -20.08 42.79
CA SER A 121 51.99 -21.48 43.18
C SER A 121 51.23 -22.17 42.07
N LEU A 122 51.78 -23.28 41.58
CA LEU A 122 51.09 -24.18 40.65
C LEU A 122 49.65 -24.37 41.15
N PRO A 123 48.64 -24.17 40.28
CA PRO A 123 47.26 -24.16 40.76
C PRO A 123 46.97 -25.52 41.39
N ASN A 124 46.65 -25.48 42.68
CA ASN A 124 46.17 -26.61 43.48
C ASN A 124 45.21 -27.45 42.62
N ALA A 125 45.36 -28.78 42.54
CA ALA A 125 44.62 -29.65 41.64
C ALA A 125 43.08 -29.46 41.72
N GLN A 126 42.58 -29.00 42.87
CA GLN A 126 41.18 -28.62 43.07
C GLN A 126 40.76 -27.37 42.27
N LYS A 127 41.64 -26.37 42.12
CA LYS A 127 41.41 -25.17 41.31
C LYS A 127 41.38 -25.48 39.81
N LEU A 128 42.23 -26.40 39.33
CA LEU A 128 42.20 -26.85 37.94
C LEU A 128 40.88 -27.55 37.61
N LYS A 129 40.41 -28.46 38.47
CA LYS A 129 39.10 -29.11 38.32
C LYS A 129 37.92 -28.12 38.35
N LEU A 130 38.05 -27.03 39.10
CA LEU A 130 37.03 -25.97 39.13
C LEU A 130 37.01 -25.19 37.80
N ILE A 131 38.18 -24.86 37.25
CA ILE A 131 38.29 -24.18 35.96
C ILE A 131 37.72 -25.05 34.84
N GLU A 132 38.03 -26.35 34.83
CA GLU A 132 37.49 -27.32 33.87
C GLU A 132 35.94 -27.41 33.93
N LYS A 133 35.36 -27.37 35.13
CA LYS A 133 33.90 -27.30 35.30
C LYS A 133 33.30 -25.99 34.79
N ILE A 134 34.00 -24.87 34.98
CA ILE A 134 33.56 -23.56 34.48
C ILE A 134 33.63 -23.53 32.95
N GLU A 135 34.66 -24.12 32.35
CA GLU A 135 34.82 -24.21 30.90
C GLU A 135 33.77 -25.11 30.26
N THR A 136 33.55 -26.31 30.81
CA THR A 136 32.49 -27.22 30.33
C THR A 136 31.10 -26.58 30.43
N TYR A 137 30.79 -25.88 31.53
CA TYR A 137 29.54 -25.13 31.66
C TYR A 137 29.41 -24.01 30.62
N ARG A 138 30.48 -23.26 30.36
CA ARG A 138 30.49 -22.20 29.34
C ARG A 138 30.31 -22.78 27.94
N GLU A 139 31.00 -23.86 27.60
CA GLU A 139 30.83 -24.54 26.33
C GLU A 139 29.41 -25.07 26.14
N GLU A 140 28.82 -25.69 27.17
CA GLU A 140 27.45 -26.19 27.11
C GLU A 140 26.44 -25.04 26.93
N LYS A 141 26.65 -23.91 27.63
CA LYS A 141 25.83 -22.71 27.45
C LYS A 141 25.96 -22.15 26.03
N ILE A 142 27.17 -22.09 25.48
CA ILE A 142 27.41 -21.64 24.11
C ILE A 142 26.74 -22.59 23.10
N ARG A 143 26.84 -23.91 23.29
CA ARG A 143 26.15 -24.89 22.43
C ARG A 143 24.64 -24.70 22.43
N LYS A 144 24.03 -24.53 23.60
CA LYS A 144 22.57 -24.26 23.72
C LYS A 144 22.16 -22.97 23.02
N GLU A 145 22.97 -21.91 23.10
CA GLU A 145 22.69 -20.68 22.35
C GLU A 145 22.86 -20.85 20.84
N ILE A 146 23.84 -21.64 20.39
CA ILE A 146 24.01 -21.99 18.96
C ILE A 146 22.80 -22.78 18.45
N GLU A 147 22.32 -23.77 19.20
CA GLU A 147 21.13 -24.57 18.85
C GLU A 147 19.90 -23.67 18.72
N LYS A 148 19.64 -22.77 19.67
CA LYS A 148 18.54 -21.80 19.56
C LYS A 148 18.63 -20.93 18.31
N ILE A 149 19.84 -20.46 17.96
CA ILE A 149 20.05 -19.66 16.76
C ILE A 149 19.79 -20.50 15.49
N GLN A 150 20.17 -21.77 15.49
CA GLN A 150 19.90 -22.68 14.36
C GLN A 150 18.40 -22.95 14.20
N GLU A 151 17.68 -23.24 15.29
CA GLU A 151 16.23 -23.42 15.27
C GLU A 151 15.52 -22.18 14.72
N MET A 152 15.90 -20.99 15.18
CA MET A 152 15.34 -19.72 14.67
C MET A 152 15.61 -19.54 13.17
N LYS A 153 16.81 -19.88 12.68
CA LYS A 153 17.13 -19.83 11.25
C LYS A 153 16.30 -20.82 10.44
N GLU A 154 16.07 -22.03 10.94
CA GLU A 154 15.25 -23.02 10.26
C GLU A 154 13.77 -22.60 10.19
N ILE A 155 13.26 -21.98 11.25
CA ILE A 155 11.91 -21.40 11.28
C ILE A 155 11.81 -20.27 10.24
N GLU A 156 12.79 -19.36 10.19
CA GLU A 156 12.81 -18.29 9.17
C GLU A 156 12.86 -18.85 7.74
N ILE A 157 13.66 -19.89 7.49
CA ILE A 157 13.75 -20.52 6.18
C ILE A 157 12.42 -21.18 5.80
N ARG A 158 11.77 -21.89 6.74
CA ARG A 158 10.45 -22.47 6.51
C ARG A 158 9.40 -21.40 6.21
N ALA A 159 9.34 -20.34 7.00
CA ALA A 159 8.42 -19.22 6.78
C ALA A 159 8.64 -18.55 5.42
N LYS A 160 9.90 -18.36 4.99
CA LYS A 160 10.22 -17.83 3.65
C LYS A 160 9.74 -18.75 2.53
N LYS A 161 9.94 -20.06 2.65
CA LYS A 161 9.46 -21.03 1.66
C LYS A 161 7.94 -21.06 1.56
N GLU A 162 7.24 -21.03 2.70
CA GLU A 162 5.78 -20.96 2.74
C GLU A 162 5.25 -19.67 2.11
N PHE A 163 5.87 -18.53 2.42
CA PHE A 163 5.54 -17.25 1.81
C PHE A 163 5.69 -17.29 0.29
N GLN A 164 6.82 -17.77 -0.22
CA GLN A 164 7.05 -17.92 -1.67
C GLN A 164 6.03 -18.86 -2.33
N ALA A 165 5.69 -19.98 -1.68
CA ALA A 165 4.70 -20.91 -2.19
C ALA A 165 3.29 -20.28 -2.26
N ASN A 166 2.91 -19.50 -1.25
CA ASN A 166 1.64 -18.78 -1.21
C ASN A 166 1.58 -17.66 -2.24
N GLU A 167 2.69 -16.92 -2.42
CA GLU A 167 2.80 -15.90 -3.45
C GLU A 167 2.69 -16.49 -4.87
N ALA A 168 3.34 -17.63 -5.12
CA ALA A 168 3.21 -18.35 -6.40
C ALA A 168 1.77 -18.81 -6.66
N LYS A 169 1.05 -19.30 -5.64
CA LYS A 169 -0.39 -19.65 -5.75
C LYS A 169 -1.23 -18.43 -6.08
N ARG A 170 -0.99 -17.31 -5.39
CA ARG A 170 -1.68 -16.03 -5.64
C ARG A 170 -1.46 -15.54 -7.07
N LEU A 171 -0.22 -15.59 -7.57
CA LEU A 171 0.10 -15.18 -8.94
C LEU A 171 -0.61 -16.06 -9.97
N LYS A 172 -0.60 -17.38 -9.79
CA LYS A 172 -1.34 -18.32 -10.67
C LYS A 172 -2.83 -17.99 -10.70
N HIS A 173 -3.43 -17.72 -9.54
CA HIS A 173 -4.84 -17.33 -9.46
C HIS A 173 -5.13 -16.02 -10.22
N VAL A 174 -4.26 -15.01 -10.08
CA VAL A 174 -4.40 -13.74 -10.80
C VAL A 174 -4.30 -13.94 -12.31
N ILE A 175 -3.37 -14.78 -12.79
CA ILE A 175 -3.25 -15.10 -14.22
C ILE A 175 -4.54 -15.76 -14.73
N ILE A 176 -5.04 -16.78 -14.04
CA ILE A 176 -6.30 -17.45 -14.41
C ILE A 176 -7.48 -16.46 -14.45
N GLN A 177 -7.56 -15.52 -13.51
CA GLN A 177 -8.60 -14.50 -13.51
C GLN A 177 -8.48 -13.54 -14.70
N LYS A 178 -7.25 -13.14 -15.06
CA LYS A 178 -7.01 -12.31 -16.25
C LYS A 178 -7.44 -13.04 -17.52
N ASP A 179 -7.06 -14.31 -17.68
CA ASP A 179 -7.45 -15.11 -18.84
C ASP A 179 -8.98 -15.25 -18.96
N LYS A 180 -9.68 -15.43 -17.83
CA LYS A 180 -11.15 -15.47 -17.81
C LYS A 180 -11.77 -14.14 -18.25
N LEU A 181 -11.21 -13.02 -17.81
CA LEU A 181 -11.67 -11.69 -18.20
C LEU A 181 -11.39 -11.40 -19.68
N GLU A 182 -10.27 -11.85 -20.22
CA GLU A 182 -9.95 -11.70 -21.64
C GLU A 182 -10.91 -12.52 -22.51
N LYS A 183 -11.14 -13.79 -22.17
CA LYS A 183 -12.16 -14.61 -22.85
C LYS A 183 -13.54 -13.97 -22.83
N TYR A 184 -13.96 -13.45 -21.68
CA TYR A 184 -15.24 -12.75 -21.55
C TYR A 184 -15.32 -11.49 -22.44
N LYS A 185 -14.23 -10.73 -22.55
CA LYS A 185 -14.17 -9.56 -23.44
C LYS A 185 -14.24 -9.96 -24.91
N GLU A 186 -13.56 -11.04 -25.31
CA GLU A 186 -13.63 -11.56 -26.67
C GLU A 186 -15.05 -12.05 -27.02
N ASP A 187 -15.70 -12.77 -26.11
CA ASP A 187 -17.07 -13.23 -26.31
C ASP A 187 -18.05 -12.06 -26.43
N LEU A 188 -17.87 -10.99 -25.63
CA LEU A 188 -18.63 -9.76 -25.77
C LEU A 188 -18.43 -9.08 -27.13
N ARG A 189 -17.19 -9.06 -27.65
CA ARG A 189 -16.90 -8.51 -28.99
C ARG A 189 -17.62 -9.30 -30.07
N LYS A 190 -17.51 -10.63 -30.04
CA LYS A 190 -18.20 -11.52 -30.99
C LYS A 190 -19.71 -11.33 -30.93
N ARG A 191 -20.30 -11.23 -29.73
CA ARG A 191 -21.74 -11.00 -29.56
C ARG A 191 -22.18 -9.65 -30.12
N ASN A 192 -21.38 -8.60 -29.90
CA ASN A 192 -21.67 -7.27 -30.44
C ASN A 192 -21.54 -7.24 -31.98
N GLU A 193 -20.56 -7.94 -32.55
CA GLU A 193 -20.42 -8.09 -34.00
C GLU A 193 -21.62 -8.83 -34.60
N GLN A 194 -22.07 -9.93 -33.98
CA GLN A 194 -23.27 -10.67 -34.40
C GLN A 194 -24.53 -9.79 -34.34
N LEU A 195 -24.71 -9.02 -33.26
CA LEU A 195 -25.83 -8.08 -33.14
C LEU A 195 -25.77 -7.00 -34.22
N LYS A 196 -24.59 -6.45 -34.49
CA LYS A 196 -24.41 -5.45 -35.54
C LYS A 196 -24.81 -5.99 -36.91
N MET A 197 -24.36 -7.20 -37.26
CA MET A 197 -24.75 -7.87 -38.50
C MET A 197 -26.26 -8.07 -38.59
N TYR A 198 -26.89 -8.52 -37.50
CA TYR A 198 -28.34 -8.70 -37.43
C TYR A 198 -29.10 -7.37 -37.68
N PHE A 199 -28.69 -6.28 -37.05
CA PHE A 199 -29.31 -4.96 -37.26
C PHE A 199 -29.11 -4.43 -38.67
N GLU A 200 -27.93 -4.67 -39.27
CA GLU A 200 -27.67 -4.28 -40.66
C GLU A 200 -28.56 -5.06 -41.64
N GLU A 201 -28.77 -6.37 -41.41
CA GLU A 201 -29.70 -7.18 -42.20
C GLU A 201 -31.16 -6.74 -42.02
N GLU A 202 -31.59 -6.48 -40.79
CA GLU A 202 -32.94 -5.99 -40.50
C GLU A 202 -33.19 -4.62 -41.16
N ALA A 203 -32.21 -3.71 -41.11
CA ALA A 203 -32.30 -2.42 -41.78
C ALA A 203 -32.39 -2.56 -43.30
N LYS A 204 -31.64 -3.49 -43.91
CA LYS A 204 -31.75 -3.77 -45.35
C LYS A 204 -33.13 -4.31 -45.72
N ARG A 205 -33.70 -5.21 -44.91
CA ARG A 205 -35.06 -5.74 -45.13
C ARG A 205 -36.11 -4.63 -45.07
N LYS A 206 -36.04 -3.77 -44.04
CA LYS A 206 -36.94 -2.61 -43.90
C LYS A 206 -36.87 -1.68 -45.11
N ARG A 207 -35.67 -1.34 -45.59
CA ARG A 207 -35.50 -0.53 -46.81
C ARG A 207 -36.17 -1.15 -48.04
N ILE A 208 -36.00 -2.46 -48.25
CA ILE A 208 -36.63 -3.17 -49.37
C ILE A 208 -38.16 -3.16 -49.25
N GLU A 209 -38.69 -3.35 -48.04
CA GLU A 209 -40.14 -3.27 -47.78
C GLU A 209 -40.70 -1.87 -48.02
N GLU A 210 -39.99 -0.83 -47.55
CA GLU A 210 -40.34 0.57 -47.78
C GLU A 210 -40.33 0.91 -49.28
N GLU A 211 -39.31 0.50 -50.03
CA GLU A 211 -39.24 0.68 -51.48
C GLU A 211 -40.40 -0.02 -52.21
N LYS A 212 -40.73 -1.26 -51.81
CA LYS A 212 -41.88 -1.98 -52.37
C LYS A 212 -43.19 -1.26 -52.08
N HIS A 213 -43.36 -0.76 -50.86
CA HIS A 213 -44.54 -0.02 -50.46
C HIS A 213 -44.68 1.30 -51.21
N GLN A 214 -43.58 2.04 -51.39
CA GLN A 214 -43.55 3.26 -52.19
C GLN A 214 -43.91 2.99 -53.66
N LYS A 215 -43.35 1.94 -54.26
CA LYS A 215 -43.71 1.52 -55.64
C LYS A 215 -45.19 1.17 -55.75
N TYR A 216 -45.74 0.47 -54.77
CA TYR A 216 -47.18 0.15 -54.73
C TYR A 216 -48.05 1.41 -54.65
N ILE A 217 -47.72 2.35 -53.75
CA ILE A 217 -48.44 3.63 -53.65
C ILE A 217 -48.36 4.40 -54.97
N TYR A 218 -47.18 4.45 -55.59
CA TYR A 218 -46.99 5.12 -56.87
C TYR A 218 -47.88 4.53 -57.97
N MET A 219 -47.92 3.20 -58.11
CA MET A 219 -48.79 2.52 -59.06
C MET A 219 -50.28 2.83 -58.80
N LYS A 220 -50.72 2.79 -57.53
CA LYS A 220 -52.11 3.10 -57.15
C LYS A 220 -52.50 4.54 -57.43
N LYS A 221 -51.58 5.50 -57.22
CA LYS A 221 -51.81 6.91 -57.59
C LYS A 221 -51.98 7.07 -59.10
N LYS A 222 -51.13 6.41 -59.90
CA LYS A 222 -51.23 6.44 -61.36
C LYS A 222 -52.55 5.83 -61.86
N GLU A 223 -52.97 4.70 -61.30
CA GLU A 223 -54.27 4.08 -61.62
C GLU A 223 -55.45 5.02 -61.31
N LEU A 224 -55.38 5.75 -60.19
CA LEU A 224 -56.39 6.75 -59.83
C LEU A 224 -56.40 7.94 -60.81
N GLU A 225 -55.23 8.45 -61.17
CA GLU A 225 -55.09 9.52 -62.17
C GLU A 225 -55.69 9.11 -63.52
N GLU A 226 -55.34 7.91 -64.03
CA GLU A 226 -55.91 7.36 -65.26
C GLU A 226 -57.44 7.20 -65.18
N TYR A 227 -57.97 6.80 -64.02
CA TYR A 227 -59.41 6.73 -63.79
C TYR A 227 -60.07 8.11 -63.88
N TYR A 228 -59.51 9.14 -63.23
CA TYR A 228 -60.03 10.50 -63.28
C TYR A 228 -59.96 11.10 -64.69
N GLU A 229 -58.88 10.84 -65.43
CA GLU A 229 -58.75 11.26 -66.83
C GLU A 229 -59.82 10.62 -67.71
N LYS A 230 -60.01 9.29 -67.60
CA LYS A 230 -61.06 8.57 -68.32
C LYS A 230 -62.45 9.08 -67.95
N LYS A 231 -62.70 9.34 -66.66
CA LYS A 231 -63.97 9.92 -66.19
C LYS A 231 -64.21 11.29 -66.82
N LYS A 232 -63.20 12.17 -66.83
CA LYS A 232 -63.27 13.50 -67.46
C LYS A 232 -63.52 13.41 -68.97
N MET A 233 -62.88 12.47 -69.66
CA MET A 233 -63.16 12.21 -71.08
C MET A 233 -64.60 11.73 -71.31
N MET A 234 -65.11 10.80 -70.50
CA MET A 234 -66.49 10.32 -70.60
C MET A 234 -67.50 11.43 -70.30
N GLU A 235 -67.25 12.28 -69.31
CA GLU A 235 -68.07 13.46 -69.03
C GLU A 235 -68.08 14.44 -70.21
N ASN A 236 -66.93 14.68 -70.84
CA ASN A 236 -66.85 15.53 -72.03
C ASN A 236 -67.61 14.93 -73.22
N ILE A 237 -67.46 13.62 -73.47
CA ILE A 237 -68.22 12.90 -74.50
C ILE A 237 -69.72 12.99 -74.21
N SER A 238 -70.13 12.81 -72.95
CA SER A 238 -71.54 12.93 -72.56
C SER A 238 -72.06 14.34 -72.79
N LYS A 239 -71.30 15.37 -72.44
CA LYS A 239 -71.67 16.78 -72.68
C LYS A 239 -71.78 17.07 -74.17
N GLN A 240 -70.83 16.60 -74.99
CA GLN A 240 -70.89 16.74 -76.45
C GLN A 240 -72.12 16.06 -77.03
N LYS A 241 -72.42 14.81 -76.62
CA LYS A 241 -73.63 14.10 -77.05
C LYS A 241 -74.92 14.84 -76.67
N VAL A 242 -74.99 15.42 -75.47
CA VAL A 242 -76.13 16.25 -75.07
C VAL A 242 -76.24 17.48 -75.98
N GLN A 243 -75.12 18.17 -76.25
CA GLN A 243 -75.10 19.33 -77.16
C GLN A 243 -75.45 18.98 -78.60
N ASP A 244 -75.08 17.79 -79.08
CA ASP A 244 -75.44 17.30 -80.42
C ASP A 244 -76.95 16.99 -80.48
N LEU A 245 -77.48 16.29 -79.47
CA LEU A 245 -78.92 16.01 -79.36
C LEU A 245 -79.76 17.30 -79.23
N GLU A 246 -79.30 18.28 -78.45
CA GLU A 246 -79.95 19.59 -78.36
C GLU A 246 -80.02 20.28 -79.73
N ARG A 247 -78.93 20.23 -80.52
CA ARG A 247 -78.91 20.75 -81.89
C ARG A 247 -79.87 20.00 -82.82
N GLU A 248 -79.93 18.68 -82.74
CA GLU A 248 -80.88 17.88 -83.53
C GLU A 248 -82.34 18.20 -83.18
N VAL A 249 -82.67 18.39 -81.91
CA VAL A 249 -84.04 18.75 -81.46
C VAL A 249 -84.43 20.16 -81.91
N VAL A 250 -83.50 21.12 -81.91
CA VAL A 250 -83.75 22.47 -82.44
C VAL A 250 -84.01 22.41 -83.94
N ASN A 251 -83.16 21.72 -84.70
CA ASN A 251 -83.32 21.58 -86.15
C ASN A 251 -84.61 20.81 -86.54
N ALA A 252 -85.05 19.84 -85.72
CA ALA A 252 -86.30 19.10 -85.94
C ALA A 252 -87.57 19.91 -85.61
N LYS A 253 -87.46 21.03 -84.88
CA LYS A 253 -88.58 21.96 -84.62
C LYS A 253 -88.74 23.05 -85.67
N GLU A 254 -87.75 23.20 -86.56
CA GLU A 254 -87.75 24.17 -87.66
C GLU A 254 -88.26 23.57 -89.00
N HIS A 255 -88.68 22.29 -88.98
CA HIS A 255 -89.41 21.59 -90.04
C HIS A 255 -90.81 21.23 -89.57
#